data_AF-A0A2V3TUK0-F1
#
_entry.id   AF-A0A2V3TUK0-F1
#
_cell.length_a   1.000
_cell.length_b   1.000
_cell.length_c   1.000
_cell.angle_alpha   90.00
_cell.angle_beta   90.00
_cell.angle_gamma   90.00
#
_symmetry.space_group_name_H-M   'P 1'
#
loop_
_entity.id
_entity.type
_entity.pdbx_description
1 polymer ?
#
loop_
_entity_poly.entity_id
_entity_poly.type
_entity_poly.pdbx_seq_one_letter_code
_entity_poly.pdbx_strand_id
1 'polypeptide(L)' 'MNPGDAVVYKPFGGIAAGPMHREKGILYAEIDVSTARASRRKFDASGHYSRPDVFSLTVDRSQKRPVSFR' A
#
# COMPACT_ATOMS: atom_id res chain seq x y z
N MET A 1 -13.57 18.50 -11.27
CA MET A 1 -13.50 18.84 -9.83
C MET A 1 -13.03 17.58 -9.11
N ASN A 2 -11.93 17.61 -8.34
CA ASN A 2 -11.46 16.47 -7.54
C ASN A 2 -12.03 16.61 -6.13
N PRO A 3 -12.93 15.72 -5.66
CA PRO A 3 -13.57 15.87 -4.36
C PRO A 3 -12.68 15.51 -3.16
N GLY A 4 -11.48 14.95 -3.35
CA GLY A 4 -10.63 14.53 -2.22
C GLY A 4 -10.86 13.05 -1.87
N ASP A 5 -11.17 12.75 -0.60
CA ASP A 5 -11.28 11.41 0.00
C ASP A 5 -9.99 10.87 0.66
N ALA A 6 -9.16 11.78 1.20
CA ALA A 6 -8.04 11.37 2.04
C ALA A 6 -8.54 10.48 3.19
N VAL A 7 -7.87 9.34 3.44
CA VAL A 7 -8.29 8.31 4.39
C VAL A 7 -7.07 7.49 4.85
N VAL A 8 -7.09 7.01 6.08
CA VAL A 8 -6.11 6.06 6.62
C VAL A 8 -6.83 4.75 6.93
N TYR A 9 -6.25 3.61 6.51
CA TYR A 9 -6.79 2.28 6.78
C TYR A 9 -5.91 1.49 7.75
N LYS A 10 -6.52 0.57 8.49
CA LYS A 10 -5.83 -0.38 9.36
C LYS A 10 -5.18 -1.51 8.52
N PRO A 11 -4.09 -2.16 8.99
CA PRO A 11 -3.36 -3.14 8.18
C PRO A 11 -4.12 -4.39 7.74
N PHE A 12 -5.23 -4.75 8.38
CA PHE A 12 -6.09 -5.87 7.97
C PHE A 12 -7.45 -5.38 7.43
N GLY A 13 -7.53 -4.10 7.03
CA GLY A 13 -8.75 -3.45 6.58
C GLY A 13 -9.51 -2.72 7.68
N GLY A 14 -10.45 -1.87 7.26
CA GLY A 14 -11.22 -0.96 8.12
C GLY A 14 -10.58 0.42 8.25
N ILE A 15 -11.42 1.44 8.38
CA ILE A 15 -10.99 2.85 8.43
C ILE A 15 -10.37 3.16 9.80
N ALA A 16 -9.25 3.88 9.79
CA ALA A 16 -8.57 4.43 10.96
C ALA A 16 -8.79 5.94 11.10
N ALA A 17 -8.86 6.68 9.99
CA ALA A 17 -9.19 8.11 9.96
C ALA A 17 -9.75 8.50 8.58
N GLY A 18 -10.64 9.50 8.51
CA GLY A 18 -11.33 9.89 7.27
C GLY A 18 -12.55 9.01 6.94
N PRO A 19 -13.04 9.01 5.68
CA PRO A 19 -12.56 9.78 4.54
C PRO A 19 -12.92 11.26 4.62
N MET A 20 -12.04 12.13 4.14
CA MET A 20 -12.30 13.57 4.02
C MET A 20 -12.85 13.90 2.62
N HIS A 21 -14.17 13.86 2.48
CA HIS A 21 -14.86 14.13 1.22
C HIS A 21 -15.23 15.61 1.10
N ARG A 22 -14.66 16.31 0.10
CA ARG A 22 -14.85 17.75 -0.15
C ARG A 22 -14.53 18.62 1.07
N GLU A 23 -13.60 18.15 1.89
CA GLU A 23 -13.17 18.79 3.13
C GLU A 23 -11.71 19.21 3.06
N LYS A 24 -11.38 20.33 3.73
CA LYS A 24 -10.00 20.82 3.89
C LYS A 24 -9.57 20.58 5.33
N GLY A 25 -8.43 19.94 5.53
CA GLY A 25 -7.93 19.58 6.86
C GLY A 25 -6.79 18.58 6.81
N ILE A 26 -6.44 18.05 7.98
CA ILE A 26 -5.35 17.08 8.18
C ILE A 26 -5.92 15.89 8.94
N LEU A 27 -5.71 14.67 8.44
CA LEU A 27 -6.00 13.44 9.17
C LEU A 27 -4.82 13.06 10.06
N TYR A 28 -5.12 12.68 11.29
CA TYR A 28 -4.19 12.10 12.22
C TYR A 28 -4.65 10.68 12.56
N ALA A 29 -3.70 9.75 12.67
CA ALA A 29 -3.94 8.39 13.14
C ALA A 29 -2.71 7.90 13.89
N GLU A 30 -2.92 7.23 15.02
CA GLU A 30 -1.85 6.55 15.73
C GLU A 30 -1.55 5.19 15.08
N ILE A 31 -0.26 4.87 14.97
CA ILE A 31 0.20 3.63 14.34
C ILE A 31 0.74 2.70 15.41
N ASP A 32 0.05 1.58 15.60
CA ASP A 32 0.65 0.41 16.27
C ASP A 32 1.26 -0.53 15.22
N VAL A 33 2.59 -0.55 15.16
CA VAL A 33 3.39 -1.38 14.25
C VAL A 33 3.14 -2.89 14.47
N SER A 34 2.74 -3.28 15.68
CA SER A 34 2.44 -4.69 16.00
C SER A 34 1.27 -5.23 15.17
N THR A 35 0.29 -4.38 14.84
CA THR A 35 -0.89 -4.74 14.04
C THR A 35 -0.54 -5.15 12.62
N ALA A 36 0.49 -4.55 12.02
CA ALA A 36 0.97 -4.92 10.69
C ALA A 36 1.55 -6.34 10.68
N ARG A 37 2.32 -6.70 11.72
CA ARG A 37 2.84 -8.06 11.89
C ARG A 37 1.70 -9.06 12.10
N ALA A 38 0.71 -8.72 12.91
CA ALA A 38 -0.47 -9.56 13.13
C ALA A 38 -1.30 -9.77 11.85
N SER A 39 -1.48 -8.71 11.04
CA SER A 39 -2.14 -8.79 9.73
C SER A 39 -1.40 -9.74 8.79
N ARG A 40 -0.08 -9.56 8.64
CA ARG A 40 0.74 -10.42 7.75
C ARG A 40 0.77 -11.89 8.21
N ARG A 41 0.72 -12.16 9.51
CA ARG A 41 0.59 -13.54 10.01
C ARG A 41 -0.70 -14.22 9.55
N LYS A 42 -1.80 -13.47 9.40
CA LYS A 42 -3.06 -14.00 8.87
C LYS A 42 -2.99 -14.22 7.36
N PHE A 43 -2.30 -13.34 6.63
CA PHE A 43 -2.15 -13.45 5.18
C PHE A 43 -0.85 -12.79 4.69
N ASP A 44 0.06 -13.59 4.14
CA ASP A 44 1.31 -13.13 3.52
C ASP A 44 1.43 -13.63 2.07
N ALA A 45 0.99 -12.80 1.13
CA ALA A 45 0.95 -13.12 -0.30
C ALA A 45 2.32 -13.46 -0.90
N SER A 46 3.39 -12.82 -0.42
CA SER A 46 4.77 -13.04 -0.88
C SER A 46 5.55 -14.04 -0.03
N GLY A 47 4.96 -14.52 1.07
CA GLY A 47 5.56 -15.46 2.00
C GLY A 47 4.93 -16.83 1.91
N HIS A 48 4.25 -17.27 2.96
CA HIS A 48 3.73 -18.63 3.08
C HIS A 48 2.60 -18.97 2.09
N TYR A 49 1.90 -17.97 1.54
CA TYR A 49 0.93 -18.19 0.45
C TYR A 49 1.58 -18.09 -0.95
N SER A 50 2.87 -17.80 -1.05
CA SER A 50 3.55 -17.76 -2.34
C SER A 50 3.64 -19.16 -2.96
N ARG A 51 3.53 -19.22 -4.29
CA ARG A 51 3.71 -20.43 -5.10
C ARG A 51 4.88 -20.22 -6.07
N PRO A 52 6.14 -20.22 -5.59
CA PRO A 52 7.30 -19.95 -6.43
C PRO A 52 7.53 -21.01 -7.50
N ASP A 53 6.91 -22.18 -7.35
CA ASP A 53 6.86 -23.26 -8.34
C ASP A 53 5.91 -22.96 -9.52
N VAL A 54 5.00 -21.99 -9.37
CA VAL A 54 4.03 -21.60 -10.40
C VAL A 54 4.27 -20.17 -10.89
N PHE A 55 4.56 -19.23 -9.98
CA PHE A 55 4.66 -17.81 -10.26
C PHE A 55 6.01 -17.24 -9.83
N SER A 56 6.62 -16.44 -10.71
CA SER A 56 7.83 -15.66 -10.42
C SER A 56 7.70 -14.25 -10.99
N LEU A 57 8.16 -13.24 -10.25
CA LEU A 57 8.24 -11.84 -10.70
C LEU A 57 9.70 -11.38 -10.69
N THR A 58 10.18 -10.87 -11.83
CA THR A 58 11.48 -10.20 -11.95
C THR A 58 11.26 -8.71 -12.19
N VAL A 59 12.01 -7.86 -11.48
CA VAL A 59 11.90 -6.40 -11.59
C VAL A 59 13.19 -5.83 -12.16
N ASP A 60 13.11 -5.16 -13.31
CA ASP A 60 14.21 -4.36 -13.83
C ASP A 60 14.21 -2.99 -13.14
N ARG A 61 15.24 -2.76 -12.32
CA ARG A 61 15.43 -1.52 -11.56
C ARG A 61 16.34 -0.51 -12.27
N SER A 62 16.77 -0.79 -13.49
CA SER A 62 17.60 0.14 -14.27
C SER A 62 16.82 1.43 -14.58
N GLN A 63 17.49 2.57 -14.45
CA GLN A 63 16.91 3.85 -14.84
C GLN A 63 16.66 3.84 -16.36
N LYS A 64 15.40 4.03 -16.77
CA LYS A 64 15.04 4.16 -18.18
C LYS A 64 15.10 5.63 -18.60
N ARG A 65 15.85 5.91 -19.66
CA ARG A 65 15.86 7.24 -20.28
C ARG A 65 14.59 7.40 -21.12
N PRO A 66 13.83 8.50 -20.96
CA PRO A 66 12.62 8.73 -21.77
C PRO A 66 12.96 9.01 -23.25
N VAL A 67 14.16 9.52 -23.54
CA VAL A 67 14.65 9.78 -24.91
C VAL A 67 16.16 9.48 -24.97
N SER A 68 16.61 8.92 -26.11
CA SER A 68 18.04 8.81 -26.47
C SER A 68 18.25 9.45 -27.83
N PHE A 69 19.23 10.35 -27.93
CA PHE A 69 19.64 10.97 -29.19
C PHE A 69 20.86 10.23 -29.77
N ARG A 70 20.96 10.18 -31.10
CA ARG A 70 22.08 9.59 -31.83
C ARG A 70 22.86 10.69 -32.52
#